data_AF-A0A1Y3ZCM1-F1
#
_entry.id   AF-A0A1Y3ZCM1-F1
#
_cell.length_a   1.000
_cell.length_b   1.000
_cell.length_c   1.000
_cell.angle_alpha   90.00
_cell.angle_beta   90.00
_cell.angle_gamma   90.00
#
_symmetry.space_group_name_H-M   'P 1'
#
loop_
_entity.id
_entity.type
_entity.pdbx_description
1 polymer ?
#
loop_
_entity_poly.entity_id
_entity_poly.type
_entity_poly.pdbx_seq_one_letter_code
_entity_poly.pdbx_strand_id
1 'polypeptide(L)'
;RYQNTYDVVREYADYLDLCRKLEFPLSDSVLFPRDLQKAHDRAAAQWKQELDAKMRRDFHAAMESIRLHDDFELDGMVVLCPKSPEDIIQEGQALHHCVGTYVDRVARQECVILFLRRAAEADKPFYTLEIRNRKVVQARSANNRPATPKVQRFLDQWEREVLQAA
;
A
#
# COMPACT_ATOMS: atom_id res chain seq x y z
N ARG A 1 -2.20 -13.94 -12.09
CA ARG A 1 -1.23 -15.04 -12.39
C ARG A 1 0.15 -14.50 -12.07
N TYR A 2 0.80 -15.04 -11.04
CA TYR A 2 2.08 -14.51 -10.51
C TYR A 2 3.18 -14.52 -11.57
N GLN A 3 4.02 -13.48 -11.58
CA GLN A 3 5.09 -13.34 -12.57
C GLN A 3 6.37 -14.08 -12.14
N ASN A 4 6.54 -14.35 -10.85
CA ASN A 4 7.67 -15.09 -10.28
C ASN A 4 7.27 -15.71 -8.93
N THR A 5 8.12 -16.61 -8.42
CA THR A 5 7.90 -17.32 -7.15
C THR A 5 7.93 -16.38 -5.94
N TYR A 6 8.69 -15.28 -5.99
CA TYR A 6 8.80 -14.33 -4.90
C TYR A 6 7.46 -13.63 -4.61
N ASP A 7 6.71 -13.27 -5.65
CA ASP A 7 5.37 -12.68 -5.51
C ASP A 7 4.38 -13.66 -4.84
N VAL A 8 4.46 -14.95 -5.19
CA VAL A 8 3.63 -16.01 -4.56
C VAL A 8 3.94 -16.12 -3.07
N VAL A 9 5.23 -16.19 -2.72
CA VAL A 9 5.68 -16.35 -1.33
C VAL A 9 5.27 -15.14 -0.49
N ARG A 10 5.35 -13.93 -1.04
CA ARG A 10 4.89 -12.71 -0.36
C ARG A 10 3.39 -12.72 -0.12
N GLU A 11 2.58 -13.01 -1.14
CA GLU A 11 1.12 -13.06 -0.97
C GLU A 11 0.69 -14.14 0.02
N TYR A 12 1.38 -15.28 0.02
CA TYR A 12 1.15 -16.35 0.98
C TYR A 12 1.52 -15.95 2.40
N ALA A 13 2.68 -15.33 2.60
CA ALA A 13 3.08 -14.80 3.90
C ALA A 13 2.08 -13.76 4.43
N ASP A 14 1.63 -12.85 3.57
CA ASP A 14 0.64 -11.83 3.93
C ASP A 14 -0.72 -12.45 4.28
N TYR A 15 -1.16 -13.47 3.54
CA TYR A 15 -2.37 -14.21 3.86
C TYR A 15 -2.28 -14.91 5.23
N LEU A 16 -1.15 -15.54 5.55
CA LEU A 16 -0.96 -16.20 6.85
C LEU A 16 -0.97 -15.19 7.99
N ASP A 17 -0.40 -14.00 7.80
CA ASP A 17 -0.45 -12.94 8.81
C ASP A 17 -1.87 -12.42 9.04
N LEU A 18 -2.68 -12.29 7.97
CA LEU A 18 -4.11 -11.98 8.09
C LEU A 18 -4.87 -13.07 8.85
N CYS A 19 -4.62 -14.35 8.55
CA CYS A 19 -5.23 -15.46 9.26
C CYS A 19 -4.90 -15.43 10.76
N ARG A 20 -3.64 -15.12 11.11
CA ARG A 20 -3.21 -14.97 12.50
C ARG A 20 -3.92 -13.80 13.19
N LYS A 21 -4.02 -12.64 12.51
CA LYS A 21 -4.70 -11.43 13.03
C LYS A 21 -6.19 -11.62 13.24
N LEU A 22 -6.84 -12.38 12.36
CA LEU A 22 -8.27 -12.73 12.43
C LEU A 22 -8.53 -13.97 13.29
N GLU A 23 -7.50 -14.53 13.92
CA GLU A 23 -7.59 -15.73 14.76
C GLU A 23 -8.23 -16.92 14.04
N PHE A 24 -7.98 -17.06 12.73
CA PHE A 24 -8.49 -18.18 11.96
C PHE A 24 -7.91 -19.52 12.46
N PRO A 25 -8.71 -20.60 12.46
CA PRO A 25 -8.22 -21.91 12.85
C PRO A 25 -7.17 -22.39 11.84
N LEU A 26 -6.00 -22.80 12.34
CA LEU A 26 -4.86 -23.30 11.53
C LEU A 26 -5.11 -24.71 10.98
N SER A 27 -6.24 -24.89 10.31
CA SER A 27 -6.63 -26.11 9.61
C SER A 27 -5.99 -26.17 8.22
N ASP A 28 -5.91 -27.38 7.64
CA ASP A 28 -5.34 -27.59 6.30
C ASP A 28 -6.01 -26.75 5.22
N SER A 29 -7.32 -26.50 5.32
CA SER A 29 -8.05 -25.68 4.34
C SER A 29 -7.72 -24.20 4.44
N VAL A 30 -7.34 -23.73 5.64
CA VAL A 30 -6.88 -22.37 5.88
C VAL A 30 -5.41 -22.24 5.50
N LEU A 31 -4.55 -23.16 5.91
CA LEU A 31 -3.13 -23.12 5.59
C LEU A 31 -2.89 -23.31 4.09
N PHE A 32 -3.62 -24.22 3.43
CA PHE A 32 -3.41 -24.57 2.03
C PHE A 32 -4.67 -24.27 1.18
N PRO A 33 -5.00 -22.98 0.97
CA PRO A 33 -6.19 -22.62 0.20
C PRO A 33 -6.03 -23.06 -1.26
N ARG A 34 -7.11 -23.59 -1.85
CA ARG A 34 -7.15 -23.97 -3.28
C ARG A 34 -6.89 -22.80 -4.23
N ASP A 35 -7.28 -21.60 -3.81
CA ASP A 35 -7.13 -20.36 -4.54
C ASP A 35 -6.61 -19.32 -3.54
N LEU A 36 -5.29 -19.16 -3.51
CA LEU A 36 -4.60 -18.27 -2.56
C LEU A 36 -5.12 -16.85 -2.66
N GLN A 37 -5.25 -16.33 -3.88
CA GLN A 37 -5.70 -14.96 -4.12
C GLN A 37 -7.10 -14.74 -3.55
N LYS A 38 -8.06 -15.63 -3.83
CA LYS A 38 -9.40 -15.50 -3.25
C LYS A 38 -9.43 -15.66 -1.73
N ALA A 39 -8.59 -16.51 -1.17
CA ALA A 39 -8.50 -16.68 0.28
C ALA A 39 -7.94 -15.42 0.93
N HIS A 40 -6.85 -14.87 0.37
CA HIS A 40 -6.25 -13.61 0.75
C HIS A 40 -7.27 -12.46 0.67
N ASP A 41 -7.95 -12.28 -0.46
CA ASP A 41 -8.89 -11.17 -0.66
C ASP A 41 -10.05 -11.20 0.33
N ARG A 42 -10.55 -12.40 0.67
CA ARG A 42 -11.59 -12.56 1.71
C ARG A 42 -11.07 -12.21 3.10
N ALA A 43 -9.89 -12.71 3.48
CA ALA A 43 -9.29 -12.40 4.77
C ALA A 43 -9.01 -10.89 4.88
N ALA A 44 -8.50 -10.25 3.83
CA ALA A 44 -8.27 -8.81 3.79
C ALA A 44 -9.58 -8.02 3.94
N ALA A 45 -10.67 -8.46 3.29
CA ALA A 45 -11.98 -7.82 3.43
C ALA A 45 -12.57 -7.98 4.84
N GLN A 46 -12.33 -9.10 5.52
CA GLN A 46 -12.75 -9.29 6.91
C GLN A 46 -11.90 -8.44 7.87
N TRP A 47 -10.58 -8.42 7.69
CA TRP A 47 -9.69 -7.56 8.46
C TRP A 47 -10.05 -6.07 8.32
N LYS A 48 -10.53 -5.66 7.14
CA LYS A 48 -11.08 -4.31 6.93
C LYS A 48 -12.24 -3.99 7.86
N GLN A 49 -13.08 -4.97 8.21
CA GLN A 49 -14.22 -4.76 9.12
C GLN A 49 -13.77 -4.63 10.58
N GLU A 50 -12.67 -5.30 10.94
CA GLU A 50 -12.07 -5.29 12.28
C GLU A 50 -11.11 -4.10 12.52
N LEU A 51 -10.96 -3.19 11.54
CA LEU A 51 -10.18 -1.97 11.68
C LEU A 51 -10.72 -1.12 12.84
N ASP A 52 -10.01 -1.15 13.97
CA ASP A 52 -10.45 -0.47 15.17
C ASP A 52 -10.27 1.07 15.08
N ALA A 53 -10.95 1.78 15.98
CA ALA A 53 -10.84 3.24 16.08
C ALA A 53 -9.44 3.72 16.50
N LYS A 54 -8.59 2.85 17.03
CA LYS A 54 -7.20 3.20 17.40
C LYS A 54 -6.33 3.25 16.14
N MET A 55 -6.42 2.25 15.28
CA MET A 55 -5.69 2.15 14.02
C MET A 55 -6.04 3.31 13.07
N ARG A 56 -7.31 3.73 13.02
CA ARG A 56 -7.71 4.94 12.28
C ARG A 56 -7.10 6.22 12.84
N ARG A 57 -6.97 6.33 14.17
CA ARG A 57 -6.33 7.48 14.83
C ARG A 57 -4.82 7.49 14.57
N ASP A 58 -4.17 6.34 14.72
CA ASP A 58 -2.73 6.18 14.50
C ASP A 58 -2.37 6.46 13.03
N PHE A 59 -3.21 6.00 12.09
CA PHE A 59 -3.11 6.33 10.67
C PHE A 59 -3.20 7.85 10.43
N HIS A 60 -4.19 8.53 11.00
CA HIS A 60 -4.34 9.97 10.82
C HIS A 60 -3.14 10.75 11.35
N ALA A 61 -2.64 10.39 12.53
CA ALA A 61 -1.43 10.98 13.11
C ALA A 61 -0.18 10.75 12.24
N ALA A 62 -0.03 9.55 11.67
CA ALA A 62 1.06 9.25 10.74
C ALA A 62 0.98 10.14 9.48
N MET A 63 -0.23 10.34 8.94
CA MET A 63 -0.46 11.18 7.76
C MET A 63 -0.24 12.67 8.04
N GLU A 64 -0.64 13.19 9.21
CA GLU A 64 -0.38 14.58 9.61
C GLU A 64 1.12 14.88 9.74
N SER A 65 1.93 13.90 10.17
CA SER A 65 3.39 14.06 10.29
C SER A 65 4.08 14.25 8.94
N ILE A 66 3.46 13.75 7.87
CA ILE A 66 3.87 14.00 6.50
C ILE A 66 3.01 15.17 6.00
N ARG A 67 3.39 16.37 6.42
CA ARG A 67 2.93 17.59 5.77
C ARG A 67 3.45 17.60 4.33
N LEU A 68 2.72 16.95 3.42
CA LEU A 68 2.80 17.30 2.00
C LEU A 68 2.23 18.70 1.91
N HIS A 69 3.11 19.70 1.86
CA HIS A 69 2.71 21.03 1.41
C HIS A 69 2.16 20.85 -0.01
N ASP A 70 0.86 21.13 -0.16
CA ASP A 70 0.04 21.22 -1.37
C ASP A 70 0.53 20.47 -2.62
N ASP A 71 -0.26 19.49 -3.06
CA ASP A 71 -0.31 18.86 -4.39
C ASP A 71 0.86 19.21 -5.33
N PHE A 72 2.03 18.63 -5.07
CA PHE A 72 3.17 18.75 -5.98
C PHE A 72 2.83 18.07 -7.30
N GLU A 73 2.47 18.87 -8.30
CA GLU A 73 2.30 18.44 -9.67
C GLU A 73 3.58 18.69 -10.47
N LEU A 74 4.13 17.63 -11.05
CA LEU A 74 5.27 17.71 -11.98
C LEU A 74 5.09 16.68 -13.08
N ASP A 75 5.36 17.06 -14.32
CA ASP A 75 5.25 16.20 -15.51
C ASP A 75 3.88 15.51 -15.69
N GLY A 76 2.81 16.18 -15.21
CA GLY A 76 1.44 15.66 -15.22
C GLY A 76 1.24 14.48 -14.26
N MET A 77 2.06 14.39 -13.21
CA MET A 77 1.93 13.41 -12.13
C MET A 77 1.82 14.14 -10.79
N VAL A 78 1.05 13.56 -9.87
CA VAL A 78 0.78 14.12 -8.54
C VAL A 78 0.85 13.02 -7.49
N VAL A 79 1.37 13.35 -6.31
CA VAL A 79 1.38 12.45 -5.15
C VAL A 79 0.24 12.82 -4.21
N LEU A 80 -0.60 11.85 -3.89
CA LEU A 80 -1.76 12.00 -3.04
C LEU A 80 -1.61 11.18 -1.75
N CYS A 81 -2.11 11.75 -0.66
CA CYS A 81 -2.28 11.06 0.61
C CYS A 81 -3.57 10.22 0.61
N PRO A 82 -3.53 8.94 1.04
CA PRO A 82 -4.76 8.24 1.41
C PRO A 82 -5.48 9.00 2.53
N LYS A 83 -6.80 9.13 2.42
CA LYS A 83 -7.64 9.81 3.42
C LYS A 83 -8.02 8.86 4.55
N SER A 84 -7.96 7.56 4.29
CA SER A 84 -8.33 6.50 5.21
C SER A 84 -7.54 5.20 4.95
N PRO A 85 -7.43 4.30 5.95
CA PRO A 85 -6.92 2.95 5.73
C PRO A 85 -7.65 2.20 4.61
N GLU A 86 -8.95 2.47 4.45
CA GLU A 86 -9.79 1.88 3.42
C GLU A 86 -9.38 2.27 2.00
N ASP A 87 -8.73 3.43 1.80
CA ASP A 87 -8.21 3.84 0.50
C ASP A 87 -6.99 3.00 0.12
N ILE A 88 -6.09 2.72 1.08
CA ILE A 88 -4.95 1.82 0.86
C ILE A 88 -5.46 0.43 0.50
N ILE A 89 -6.55 -0.01 1.14
CA ILE A 89 -7.15 -1.31 0.86
C ILE A 89 -7.67 -1.39 -0.57
N GLN A 90 -8.42 -0.38 -1.00
CA GLN A 90 -8.98 -0.32 -2.34
C GLN A 90 -7.89 -0.21 -3.40
N GLU A 91 -6.87 0.60 -3.16
CA GLU A 91 -5.72 0.75 -4.06
C GLU A 91 -4.99 -0.59 -4.22
N GLY A 92 -4.69 -1.26 -3.11
CA GLY A 92 -4.03 -2.56 -3.13
C GLY A 92 -4.85 -3.62 -3.87
N GLN A 93 -6.16 -3.66 -3.66
CA GLN A 93 -7.06 -4.55 -4.42
C GLN A 93 -7.04 -4.25 -5.92
N ALA A 94 -7.14 -2.96 -6.29
CA ALA A 94 -7.17 -2.52 -7.69
C ALA A 94 -5.85 -2.80 -8.42
N LEU A 95 -4.71 -2.68 -7.73
CA LEU A 95 -3.39 -2.95 -8.29
C LEU A 95 -2.94 -4.40 -8.09
N HIS A 96 -3.74 -5.25 -7.44
CA HIS A 96 -3.38 -6.60 -7.04
C HIS A 96 -2.07 -6.64 -6.23
N HIS A 97 -1.96 -5.75 -5.25
CA HIS A 97 -0.91 -5.74 -4.25
C HIS A 97 -1.38 -6.44 -2.99
N CYS A 98 -0.43 -6.90 -2.18
CA CYS A 98 -0.75 -7.48 -0.88
C CYS A 98 -1.23 -6.36 0.07
N VAL A 99 -2.51 -6.41 0.41
CA VAL A 99 -3.22 -5.31 1.07
C VAL A 99 -3.00 -5.31 2.59
N GLY A 100 -2.82 -6.51 3.16
CA GLY A 100 -2.75 -6.72 4.61
C GLY A 100 -1.50 -6.15 5.28
N THR A 101 -0.36 -6.10 4.57
CA THR A 101 0.89 -5.56 5.13
C THR A 101 0.91 -4.04 5.20
N TYR A 102 0.22 -3.34 4.31
CA TYR A 102 0.27 -1.88 4.29
C TYR A 102 -0.45 -1.25 5.48
N VAL A 103 -1.66 -1.71 5.79
CA VAL A 103 -2.48 -1.08 6.83
C VAL A 103 -1.83 -1.20 8.22
N ASP A 104 -1.30 -2.39 8.55
CA ASP A 104 -0.66 -2.64 9.84
C ASP A 104 0.68 -1.90 9.98
N ARG A 105 1.48 -1.81 8.90
CA ARG A 105 2.75 -1.06 8.93
C ARG A 105 2.54 0.44 9.04
N VAL A 106 1.52 0.97 8.35
CA VAL A 106 1.16 2.40 8.47
C VAL A 106 0.62 2.70 9.87
N ALA A 107 -0.23 1.83 10.41
CA ALA A 107 -0.73 1.98 11.78
C ALA A 107 0.38 1.96 12.84
N ARG A 108 1.44 1.18 12.61
CA ARG A 108 2.63 1.13 13.49
C ARG A 108 3.65 2.24 13.21
N GLN A 109 3.35 3.16 12.30
CA GLN A 109 4.25 4.23 11.87
C GLN A 109 5.60 3.72 11.30
N GLU A 110 5.64 2.46 10.85
CA GLU A 110 6.85 1.84 10.27
C GLU A 110 7.12 2.33 8.83
N CYS A 111 6.06 2.70 8.12
CA CYS A 111 6.12 3.34 6.81
C CYS A 111 4.85 4.16 6.54
N VAL A 112 4.89 4.99 5.51
CA VAL A 112 3.69 5.64 4.97
C VAL A 112 3.48 5.25 3.53
N ILE A 113 2.22 4.97 3.19
CA ILE A 113 1.80 4.68 1.82
C ILE A 113 1.16 5.92 1.22
N LEU A 114 1.68 6.33 0.06
CA LEU A 114 1.13 7.41 -0.76
C LEU A 114 0.74 6.87 -2.14
N PHE A 115 -0.10 7.60 -2.84
CA PHE A 115 -0.53 7.25 -4.20
C PHE A 115 0.09 8.21 -5.20
N LEU A 116 0.80 7.67 -6.18
CA LEU A 116 1.15 8.45 -7.36
C LEU A 116 0.03 8.32 -8.37
N ARG A 117 -0.37 9.43 -8.95
CA ARG A 117 -1.43 9.54 -9.96
C ARG A 117 -0.95 10.27 -11.19
N ARG A 118 -1.72 10.12 -12.28
CA ARG A 118 -1.67 11.06 -13.40
C ARG A 118 -2.58 12.24 -13.02
N ALA A 119 -2.11 13.47 -13.19
CA ALA A 119 -2.87 14.67 -12.84
C ALA A 119 -4.23 14.72 -13.55
N ALA A 120 -4.27 14.32 -14.83
CA ALA A 120 -5.50 14.26 -15.62
C ALA A 120 -6.49 13.15 -15.18
N GLU A 121 -6.06 12.17 -14.39
CA GLU A 121 -6.85 11.01 -13.97
C GLU A 121 -6.53 10.68 -12.50
N ALA A 122 -6.66 11.69 -11.62
CA ALA A 122 -6.24 11.61 -10.22
C ALA A 122 -7.02 10.55 -9.40
N ASP A 123 -8.20 10.17 -9.87
CA ASP A 123 -9.06 9.14 -9.30
C ASP A 123 -8.62 7.71 -9.65
N LYS A 124 -7.77 7.52 -10.67
CA LYS A 124 -7.39 6.19 -11.17
C LYS A 124 -6.09 5.67 -10.54
N PRO A 125 -6.08 4.42 -10.04
CA PRO A 125 -4.87 3.72 -9.61
C PRO A 125 -3.73 3.78 -10.64
N PHE A 126 -2.52 4.14 -10.18
CA PHE A 126 -1.33 4.22 -11.05
C PHE A 126 -0.10 3.62 -10.37
N TYR A 127 0.40 4.20 -9.28
CA TYR A 127 1.40 3.55 -8.41
C TYR A 127 1.10 3.77 -6.93
N THR A 128 1.51 2.80 -6.12
CA THR A 128 1.67 2.94 -4.66
C THR A 128 3.12 3.23 -4.35
N LEU A 129 3.35 4.17 -3.44
CA LEU A 129 4.66 4.57 -2.94
C LEU A 129 4.78 4.18 -1.47
N GLU A 130 5.88 3.56 -1.09
CA GLU A 130 6.21 3.31 0.31
C GLU A 130 7.32 4.25 0.74
N ILE A 131 7.04 5.07 1.75
CA ILE A 131 7.95 6.05 2.32
C ILE A 131 8.43 5.55 3.67
N ARG A 132 9.75 5.58 3.89
CA ARG A 132 10.37 5.33 5.21
C ARG A 132 11.48 6.35 5.43
N ASN A 133 11.55 6.93 6.63
CA ASN A 133 12.57 7.91 6.99
C ASN A 133 12.75 9.01 5.93
N ARG A 134 11.62 9.55 5.42
CA ARG A 134 11.59 10.59 4.38
C ARG A 134 12.26 10.19 3.06
N LYS A 135 12.23 8.90 2.71
CA LYS A 135 12.70 8.36 1.42
C LYS A 135 11.69 7.42 0.79
N VAL A 136 11.59 7.45 -0.53
CA VAL A 136 10.82 6.47 -1.31
C VAL A 136 11.61 5.15 -1.34
N VAL A 137 11.19 4.18 -0.53
CA VAL A 137 11.85 2.86 -0.51
C VAL A 137 11.25 1.88 -1.52
N GLN A 138 10.03 2.15 -2.00
CA GLN A 138 9.36 1.31 -2.98
C GLN A 138 8.35 2.10 -3.80
N ALA A 139 8.24 1.79 -5.09
CA ALA A 139 7.17 2.27 -5.98
C ALA A 139 6.67 1.13 -6.86
N ARG A 140 5.38 0.78 -6.76
CA ARG A 140 4.79 -0.38 -7.46
C ARG A 140 3.53 0.00 -8.22
N SER A 141 3.41 -0.45 -9.46
CA SER A 141 2.16 -0.40 -10.23
C SER A 141 1.50 -1.78 -10.25
N ALA A 142 0.41 -1.91 -11.00
CA ALA A 142 -0.40 -3.13 -11.08
C ALA A 142 0.45 -4.40 -11.25
N ASN A 143 0.11 -5.43 -10.48
CA ASN A 143 0.85 -6.71 -10.41
C ASN A 143 2.31 -6.53 -9.93
N ASN A 144 2.53 -5.66 -8.94
CA ASN A 144 3.84 -5.44 -8.30
C ASN A 144 4.97 -5.00 -9.27
N ARG A 145 4.61 -4.42 -10.42
CA ARG A 145 5.59 -3.99 -11.43
C ARG A 145 6.37 -2.76 -10.93
N PRO A 146 7.68 -2.68 -11.22
CA PRO A 146 8.49 -1.55 -10.77
C PRO A 146 8.14 -0.25 -11.50
N ALA A 147 8.61 0.87 -10.96
CA ALA A 147 8.56 2.17 -11.61
C ALA A 147 9.21 2.17 -13.00
N THR A 148 8.60 2.87 -13.95
CA THR A 148 9.26 3.15 -15.24
C THR A 148 10.34 4.22 -15.05
N PRO A 149 11.31 4.35 -15.98
CA PRO A 149 12.31 5.41 -15.89
C PRO A 149 11.72 6.83 -15.80
N LYS A 150 10.57 7.07 -16.44
CA LYS A 150 9.86 8.35 -16.33
C LYS A 150 9.37 8.59 -14.90
N VAL A 151 8.73 7.59 -14.31
CA VAL A 151 8.21 7.66 -12.93
C VAL A 151 9.37 7.79 -11.93
N GLN A 152 10.48 7.06 -12.14
CA GLN A 152 11.63 7.16 -11.25
C GLN A 152 12.22 8.58 -11.23
N ARG A 153 12.37 9.23 -12.40
CA ARG A 153 12.85 10.63 -12.46
C ARG A 153 11.95 11.59 -11.69
N PHE A 154 10.63 11.43 -11.80
CA PHE A 154 9.68 12.21 -11.02
C PHE A 154 9.88 11.98 -9.52
N LEU A 155 9.98 10.72 -9.08
CA LEU A 155 10.14 10.37 -7.67
C LEU A 155 11.46 10.92 -7.10
N ASP A 156 12.56 10.86 -7.86
CA ASP A 156 13.85 11.39 -7.44
C ASP A 156 13.82 12.92 -7.25
N GLN A 157 13.04 13.63 -8.06
CA GLN A 157 12.86 15.06 -7.93
C GLN A 157 11.93 15.41 -6.77
N TRP A 158 10.78 14.75 -6.70
CA TRP A 158 9.81 14.93 -5.62
C TRP A 158 10.41 14.60 -4.24
N GLU A 159 11.20 13.53 -4.12
CA GLU A 159 11.88 13.19 -2.86
C GLU A 159 12.81 14.31 -2.42
N ARG A 160 13.57 14.91 -3.33
CA ARG A 160 14.48 16.02 -3.00
C ARG A 160 13.73 17.29 -2.59
N GLU A 161 12.69 17.65 -3.33
CA GLU A 161 11.98 18.92 -3.16
C GLU A 161 10.95 18.89 -2.03
N VAL A 162 10.35 17.74 -1.73
CA VAL A 162 9.25 17.60 -0.76
C VAL A 162 9.69 16.84 0.48
N LEU A 163 10.42 15.73 0.33
CA LEU A 163 10.83 14.91 1.47
C LEU A 163 12.16 15.36 2.08
N GLN A 164 13.11 15.90 1.33
CA GLN A 164 14.43 16.28 1.86
C GLN A 164 14.59 17.78 2.11
N ALA A 165 13.67 18.62 1.63
CA ALA A 165 13.76 20.08 1.76
C ALA A 165 13.21 20.65 3.09
N ALA A 166 12.93 19.81 4.10
CA ALA A 166 12.39 20.23 5.41
C ALA A 166 13.36 19.94 6.55
#